data_AF-A0A7K6YJF9-F1
#
_entry.id   AF-A0A7K6YJF9-F1
#
_cell.length_a   1.000
_cell.length_b   1.000
_cell.length_c   1.000
_cell.angle_alpha   90.00
_cell.angle_beta   90.00
_cell.angle_gamma   90.00
#
_symmetry.space_group_name_H-M   'P 1'
#
loop_
_entity.id
_entity.type
_entity.pdbx_description
1 polymer ?
#
loop_
_entity_poly.entity_id
_entity_poly.type
_entity_poly.pdbx_seq_one_letter_code
_entity_poly.pdbx_strand_id
1 'polypeptide(L)'
;TMLPLLLLLLATAHGLASLPTLEAPVLASSSLGGQITTSTFVLEQPRCVFKNVQEDTVIWLVVADPKAVPDFDNSVEPGGPGREFQQFLNSSLAYMTLNTTILNYPCPKNPGDITVLRVGSETSCATDKARPTCNGPLPGPGPYQVKFLALNGSKPVAQTAWSKPITLRTAQAPGSISVLGSGHSAGMIALTSILSILFAILLAGLVAMLIWGLDASSGSSTFSKPEAVTVRRYNTHHVYDQPAARL
;
A
#
# COMPACT_ATOMS: atom_id res chain seq x y z
N THR A 1 -51.86 -50.95 26.30
CA THR A 1 -50.71 -51.70 25.74
C THR A 1 -50.13 -50.97 24.53
N MET A 2 -49.57 -49.78 24.74
CA MET A 2 -49.03 -48.90 23.68
C MET A 2 -47.58 -48.46 23.95
N LEU A 3 -46.86 -49.23 24.78
CA LEU A 3 -45.45 -48.97 25.09
C LEU A 3 -44.45 -49.55 24.05
N PRO A 4 -44.74 -50.63 23.29
CA PRO A 4 -43.70 -51.22 22.44
C PRO A 4 -43.49 -50.46 21.12
N LEU A 5 -44.44 -49.59 20.71
CA LEU A 5 -44.32 -48.83 19.46
C LEU A 5 -43.43 -47.58 19.63
N LEU A 6 -43.32 -47.04 20.84
CA LEU A 6 -42.52 -45.85 21.12
C LEU A 6 -41.01 -46.15 21.13
N LEU A 7 -40.63 -47.39 21.47
CA LEU A 7 -39.23 -47.84 21.49
C LEU A 7 -38.65 -48.14 20.10
N LEU A 8 -39.49 -48.38 19.07
CA LEU A 8 -39.02 -48.57 17.69
C LEU A 8 -38.71 -47.25 16.95
N LEU A 9 -39.19 -46.11 17.45
CA LEU A 9 -38.91 -44.78 16.85
C LEU A 9 -37.59 -44.15 17.32
N LEU A 10 -36.91 -44.75 18.30
CA LEU A 10 -35.64 -44.25 18.85
C LEU A 10 -34.38 -44.83 18.16
N ALA A 11 -34.53 -45.75 17.20
CA ALA A 11 -33.42 -46.43 16.54
C ALA A 11 -32.99 -45.82 15.18
N THR A 12 -33.55 -44.69 14.77
CA THR A 12 -33.21 -44.03 13.48
C THR A 12 -32.60 -42.64 13.61
N ALA A 13 -32.08 -42.28 14.79
CA ALA A 13 -31.09 -41.20 14.89
C ALA A 13 -29.71 -41.74 14.45
N HIS A 14 -29.60 -42.16 13.18
CA HIS A 14 -28.30 -42.32 12.56
C HIS A 14 -27.70 -40.92 12.52
N GLY A 15 -26.66 -40.71 13.33
CA GLY A 15 -26.02 -39.43 13.50
C GLY A 15 -25.70 -38.82 12.13
N LEU A 16 -26.10 -37.56 11.93
CA LEU A 16 -25.43 -36.72 10.96
C LEU A 16 -23.94 -36.84 11.27
N ALA A 17 -23.18 -37.45 10.36
CA ALA A 17 -21.73 -37.46 10.46
C ALA A 17 -21.27 -36.01 10.45
N SER A 18 -21.06 -35.45 11.65
CA SER A 18 -20.56 -34.10 11.82
C SER A 18 -19.14 -34.07 11.26
N LEU A 19 -18.88 -33.14 10.33
CA LEU A 19 -17.53 -32.93 9.81
C LEU A 19 -16.60 -32.62 10.99
N PRO A 20 -15.38 -33.18 11.03
CA PRO A 20 -14.42 -32.86 12.08
C PRO A 20 -14.13 -31.36 12.04
N THR A 21 -14.38 -30.67 13.15
CA THR A 21 -14.12 -29.24 13.31
C THR A 21 -12.72 -29.04 13.86
N LEU A 22 -11.84 -28.51 13.01
CA LEU A 22 -10.44 -28.23 13.30
C LEU A 22 -10.24 -26.81 13.86
N GLU A 23 -9.02 -26.50 14.28
CA GLU A 23 -8.67 -25.19 14.84
C GLU A 23 -8.98 -24.03 13.89
N ALA A 24 -9.52 -22.94 14.45
CA ALA A 24 -9.97 -21.78 13.67
C ALA A 24 -8.80 -21.05 12.99
N PRO A 25 -9.00 -20.45 11.80
CA PRO A 25 -8.00 -19.58 11.20
C PRO A 25 -7.72 -18.38 12.10
N VAL A 26 -6.44 -18.01 12.17
CA VAL A 26 -5.97 -16.85 12.93
C VAL A 26 -5.26 -15.87 12.02
N LEU A 27 -5.32 -14.59 12.37
CA LEU A 27 -4.50 -13.57 11.72
C LEU A 27 -3.01 -13.89 11.93
N ALA A 28 -2.19 -13.61 10.92
CA ALA A 28 -0.75 -13.79 11.00
C ALA A 28 -0.12 -12.94 12.11
N SER A 29 1.12 -13.19 12.53
CA SER A 29 1.79 -12.38 13.57
C SER A 29 1.60 -10.85 13.42
N SER A 30 1.37 -10.16 14.55
CA SER A 30 1.21 -8.69 14.61
C SER A 30 2.47 -7.91 14.21
N SER A 31 3.64 -8.56 14.15
CA SER A 31 4.88 -7.97 13.66
C SER A 31 4.90 -7.75 12.15
N LEU A 32 3.96 -8.35 11.40
CA LEU A 32 3.87 -8.21 9.95
C LEU A 32 3.20 -6.87 9.57
N GLY A 33 3.95 -5.99 8.90
CA GLY A 33 3.39 -4.79 8.31
C GLY A 33 2.30 -5.11 7.29
N GLY A 34 1.21 -4.32 7.28
CA GLY A 34 0.10 -4.54 6.34
C GLY A 34 -0.64 -5.87 6.55
N GLN A 35 -0.64 -6.41 7.77
CA GLN A 35 -1.44 -7.56 8.18
C GLN A 35 -2.94 -7.32 7.96
N ILE A 36 -3.42 -6.11 8.22
CA ILE A 36 -4.79 -5.67 7.90
C ILE A 36 -4.69 -4.33 7.18
N THR A 37 -5.28 -4.24 6.00
CA THR A 37 -5.39 -3.02 5.18
C THR A 37 -6.86 -2.62 5.04
N THR A 38 -7.17 -1.72 4.11
CA THR A 38 -8.55 -1.31 3.79
C THR A 38 -9.34 -2.35 3.00
N SER A 39 -8.67 -3.30 2.37
CA SER A 39 -9.29 -4.29 1.47
C SER A 39 -8.68 -5.69 1.58
N THR A 40 -7.71 -5.90 2.48
CA THR A 40 -7.03 -7.19 2.67
C THR A 40 -6.76 -7.47 4.13
N PHE A 41 -6.68 -8.75 4.47
CA PHE A 41 -6.09 -9.20 5.73
C PHE A 41 -5.20 -10.42 5.50
N VAL A 42 -4.37 -10.76 6.48
CA VAL A 42 -3.39 -11.84 6.38
C VAL A 42 -3.63 -12.87 7.46
N LEU A 43 -3.80 -14.13 7.06
CA LEU A 43 -3.95 -15.29 7.93
C LEU A 43 -2.63 -16.07 8.02
N GLU A 44 -2.46 -16.83 9.10
CA GLU A 44 -1.51 -17.96 9.09
C GLU A 44 -1.97 -19.01 8.05
N GLN A 45 -1.03 -19.63 7.34
CA GLN A 45 -1.36 -20.75 6.45
C GLN A 45 -1.90 -21.93 7.25
N PRO A 46 -2.84 -22.74 6.72
CA PRO A 46 -3.43 -23.89 7.43
C PRO A 46 -2.47 -25.11 7.48
N ARG A 47 -1.21 -24.87 7.81
CA ARG A 47 -0.17 -25.90 7.98
C ARG A 47 -0.51 -26.77 9.17
N CYS A 48 -0.33 -28.07 9.02
CA CYS A 48 -0.59 -29.05 10.08
C CYS A 48 -2.06 -29.09 10.58
N VAL A 49 -3.01 -28.47 9.87
CA VAL A 49 -4.44 -28.46 10.24
C VAL A 49 -5.14 -29.70 9.70
N PHE A 50 -5.08 -29.91 8.38
CA PHE A 50 -5.75 -31.02 7.69
C PHE A 50 -4.91 -32.29 7.63
N LYS A 51 -4.62 -32.93 8.77
CA LYS A 51 -3.68 -34.07 8.83
C LYS A 51 -4.20 -35.38 8.22
N ASN A 52 -5.52 -35.58 8.19
CA ASN A 52 -6.16 -36.86 7.85
C ASN A 52 -6.99 -36.78 6.55
N VAL A 53 -6.61 -35.88 5.62
CA VAL A 53 -7.26 -35.76 4.30
C VAL A 53 -6.34 -36.32 3.21
N GLN A 54 -6.90 -36.65 2.05
CA GLN A 54 -6.12 -37.10 0.89
C GLN A 54 -5.30 -35.92 0.32
N GLU A 55 -4.16 -36.20 -0.31
CA GLU A 55 -3.24 -35.15 -0.80
C GLU A 55 -3.83 -34.28 -1.91
N ASP A 56 -4.73 -34.85 -2.71
CA ASP A 56 -5.48 -34.21 -3.80
C ASP A 56 -6.71 -33.43 -3.30
N THR A 57 -7.01 -33.50 -2.00
CA THR A 57 -8.11 -32.73 -1.40
C THR A 57 -7.84 -31.24 -1.54
N VAL A 58 -8.81 -30.52 -2.08
CA VAL A 58 -8.72 -29.09 -2.30
C VAL A 58 -9.19 -28.34 -1.06
N ILE A 59 -8.30 -27.52 -0.52
CA ILE A 59 -8.57 -26.60 0.57
C ILE A 59 -9.07 -25.28 -0.04
N TRP A 60 -10.20 -24.83 0.45
CA TRP A 60 -10.80 -23.54 0.12
C TRP A 60 -10.87 -22.66 1.36
N LEU A 61 -10.71 -21.36 1.16
CA LEU A 61 -11.05 -20.36 2.17
C LEU A 61 -12.47 -19.86 1.92
N VAL A 62 -13.32 -19.98 2.93
CA VAL A 62 -14.62 -19.31 2.99
C VAL A 62 -14.43 -17.94 3.62
N VAL A 63 -14.93 -16.90 2.97
CA VAL A 63 -15.00 -15.54 3.53
C VAL A 63 -16.46 -15.12 3.59
N ALA A 64 -16.91 -14.74 4.78
CA ALA A 64 -18.32 -14.53 5.05
C ALA A 64 -18.58 -13.26 5.87
N ASP A 65 -19.73 -12.66 5.61
CA ASP A 65 -20.40 -11.78 6.57
C ASP A 65 -20.82 -12.62 7.80
N PRO A 66 -20.70 -12.11 9.04
CA PRO A 66 -21.17 -12.82 10.22
C PRO A 66 -22.62 -13.33 10.15
N LYS A 67 -23.49 -12.67 9.39
CA LYS A 67 -24.88 -13.08 9.18
C LYS A 67 -24.99 -14.42 8.43
N ALA A 68 -24.00 -14.80 7.62
CA ALA A 68 -24.01 -16.08 6.90
C ALA A 68 -23.54 -17.26 7.75
N VAL A 69 -22.83 -17.01 8.86
CA VAL A 69 -22.14 -18.05 9.63
C VAL A 69 -23.06 -19.14 10.19
N PRO A 70 -24.24 -18.82 10.78
CA PRO A 70 -25.13 -19.83 11.37
C PRO A 70 -25.67 -20.84 10.35
N ASP A 71 -25.97 -20.36 9.14
CA ASP A 71 -26.69 -21.12 8.10
C ASP A 71 -25.79 -21.44 6.88
N PHE A 72 -24.47 -21.39 7.06
CA PHE A 72 -23.55 -21.63 5.97
C PHE A 72 -23.56 -23.10 5.53
N ASP A 73 -24.12 -23.36 4.36
CA ASP A 73 -24.05 -24.68 3.71
C ASP A 73 -22.68 -24.92 3.04
N ASN A 74 -21.97 -25.94 3.53
CA ASN A 74 -20.69 -26.40 3.00
C ASN A 74 -20.82 -27.19 1.69
N SER A 75 -22.01 -27.64 1.33
CA SER A 75 -22.26 -28.50 0.17
C SER A 75 -22.33 -27.71 -1.13
N VAL A 76 -22.45 -26.37 -1.04
CA VAL A 76 -22.49 -25.48 -2.21
C VAL A 76 -21.10 -25.37 -2.81
N GLU A 77 -21.02 -25.59 -4.13
CA GLU A 77 -19.77 -25.60 -4.87
C GLU A 77 -19.06 -24.23 -4.84
N PRO A 78 -17.72 -24.20 -4.69
CA PRO A 78 -16.94 -22.97 -4.82
C PRO A 78 -17.19 -22.26 -6.15
N GLY A 79 -17.53 -20.98 -6.10
CA GLY A 79 -17.82 -20.18 -7.30
C GLY A 79 -19.17 -20.49 -7.96
N GLY A 80 -19.97 -21.40 -7.40
CA GLY A 80 -21.36 -21.59 -7.80
C GLY A 80 -22.29 -20.48 -7.29
N PRO A 81 -23.59 -20.54 -7.60
CA PRO A 81 -24.57 -19.55 -7.17
C PRO A 81 -24.52 -19.30 -5.65
N GLY A 82 -24.34 -18.04 -5.24
CA GLY A 82 -24.21 -17.68 -3.82
C GLY A 82 -22.82 -17.96 -3.20
N ARG A 83 -21.81 -18.31 -4.01
CA ARG A 83 -20.41 -18.50 -3.60
C ARG A 83 -19.40 -17.72 -4.46
N GLU A 84 -19.89 -16.87 -5.37
CA GLU A 84 -19.11 -16.03 -6.27
C GLU A 84 -18.58 -14.79 -5.55
N PHE A 85 -17.31 -14.45 -5.77
CA PHE A 85 -16.69 -13.25 -5.21
C PHE A 85 -17.41 -11.96 -5.65
N GLN A 86 -17.79 -11.84 -6.92
CA GLN A 86 -18.37 -10.62 -7.48
C GLN A 86 -19.76 -10.29 -6.89
N GLN A 87 -20.43 -11.28 -6.30
CA GLN A 87 -21.73 -11.11 -5.64
C GLN A 87 -21.62 -10.89 -4.12
N PHE A 88 -20.41 -10.99 -3.56
CA PHE A 88 -20.19 -10.86 -2.14
C PHE A 88 -20.60 -9.46 -1.63
N LEU A 89 -21.43 -9.45 -0.60
CA LEU A 89 -22.08 -8.28 0.02
C LEU A 89 -23.01 -7.46 -0.91
N ASN A 90 -23.25 -7.94 -2.14
CA ASN A 90 -24.28 -7.40 -3.03
C ASN A 90 -25.54 -8.27 -2.99
N SER A 91 -25.40 -9.56 -3.30
CA SER A 91 -26.48 -10.54 -3.33
C SER A 91 -26.15 -11.86 -2.61
N SER A 92 -24.88 -12.08 -2.27
CA SER A 92 -24.41 -13.18 -1.43
C SER A 92 -23.73 -12.66 -0.16
N LEU A 93 -23.85 -13.41 0.93
CA LEU A 93 -23.19 -13.11 2.21
C LEU A 93 -21.89 -13.91 2.43
N ALA A 94 -21.48 -14.74 1.47
CA ALA A 94 -20.22 -15.45 1.52
C ALA A 94 -19.69 -15.78 0.11
N TYR A 95 -18.38 -15.93 0.00
CA TYR A 95 -17.73 -16.45 -1.20
C TYR A 95 -16.61 -17.41 -0.81
N MET A 96 -16.11 -18.16 -1.80
CA MET A 96 -15.03 -19.11 -1.62
C MET A 96 -13.86 -18.79 -2.54
N THR A 97 -12.65 -18.92 -2.01
CA THR A 97 -11.42 -18.59 -2.74
C THR A 97 -10.23 -19.43 -2.29
N LEU A 98 -9.05 -19.18 -2.86
CA LEU A 98 -7.77 -19.78 -2.48
C LEU A 98 -7.72 -21.31 -2.62
N ASN A 99 -8.20 -21.80 -3.77
CA ASN A 99 -8.08 -23.17 -4.23
C ASN A 99 -6.62 -23.65 -4.14
N THR A 100 -6.33 -24.56 -3.22
CA THR A 100 -4.97 -25.06 -2.97
C THR A 100 -5.02 -26.45 -2.37
N THR A 101 -3.88 -27.14 -2.25
CA THR A 101 -3.79 -28.45 -1.61
C THR A 101 -2.83 -28.40 -0.42
N ILE A 102 -2.83 -29.45 0.41
CA ILE A 102 -1.92 -29.54 1.56
C ILE A 102 -0.44 -29.56 1.16
N LEU A 103 -0.14 -30.01 -0.07
CA LEU A 103 1.22 -30.02 -0.62
C LEU A 103 1.83 -28.61 -0.72
N ASN A 104 1.01 -27.58 -0.87
CA ASN A 104 1.44 -26.18 -0.88
C ASN A 104 1.73 -25.63 0.54
N TYR A 105 1.37 -26.37 1.58
CA TYR A 105 1.51 -26.00 2.99
C TYR A 105 2.27 -27.07 3.79
N PRO A 106 3.55 -27.33 3.46
CA PRO A 106 4.32 -28.37 4.14
C PRO A 106 4.37 -28.17 5.66
N CYS A 107 4.34 -29.28 6.39
CA CYS A 107 4.33 -29.31 7.85
C CYS A 107 5.55 -30.10 8.36
N PRO A 108 6.34 -29.59 9.35
CA PRO A 108 6.21 -28.30 10.00
C PRO A 108 6.72 -27.13 9.15
N LYS A 109 6.42 -25.91 9.57
CA LYS A 109 7.03 -24.69 9.05
C LYS A 109 8.54 -24.69 9.34
N ASN A 110 9.39 -24.29 8.37
CA ASN A 110 10.81 -24.14 8.66
C ASN A 110 11.08 -22.90 9.54
N PRO A 111 12.06 -22.97 10.46
CA PRO A 111 12.46 -21.81 11.24
C PRO A 111 12.85 -20.62 10.33
N GLY A 112 12.29 -19.44 10.60
CA GLY A 112 12.57 -18.22 9.84
C GLY A 112 11.65 -17.95 8.64
N ASP A 113 10.88 -18.94 8.16
CA ASP A 113 9.97 -18.72 7.03
C ASP A 113 8.83 -17.76 7.39
N ILE A 114 8.35 -16.99 6.40
CA ILE A 114 7.11 -16.21 6.52
C ILE A 114 6.02 -16.95 5.75
N THR A 115 5.19 -17.70 6.47
CA THR A 115 4.17 -18.61 5.91
C THR A 115 2.78 -18.07 6.12
N VAL A 116 2.39 -17.10 5.29
CA VAL A 116 1.12 -16.38 5.44
C VAL A 116 0.24 -16.51 4.20
N LEU A 117 -1.04 -16.24 4.37
CA LEU A 117 -2.05 -16.28 3.33
C LEU A 117 -2.81 -14.96 3.34
N ARG A 118 -2.62 -14.16 2.28
CA ARG A 118 -3.28 -12.85 2.14
C ARG A 118 -4.62 -13.03 1.46
N VAL A 119 -5.68 -12.57 2.10
CA VAL A 119 -7.04 -12.51 1.57
C VAL A 119 -7.25 -11.15 0.91
N GLY A 120 -7.79 -11.15 -0.30
CA GLY A 120 -8.09 -9.97 -1.11
C GLY A 120 -6.96 -9.44 -1.98
N SER A 121 -5.96 -10.26 -2.31
CA SER A 121 -4.76 -9.82 -3.03
C SER A 121 -4.91 -9.72 -4.56
N GLU A 122 -5.94 -10.32 -5.15
CA GLU A 122 -6.10 -10.39 -6.61
C GLU A 122 -6.92 -9.21 -7.15
N THR A 123 -6.30 -8.04 -7.29
CA THR A 123 -6.99 -6.84 -7.79
C THR A 123 -7.45 -6.96 -9.23
N SER A 124 -6.74 -7.73 -10.06
CA SER A 124 -7.00 -7.85 -11.50
C SER A 124 -8.33 -8.54 -11.84
N CYS A 125 -8.87 -9.34 -10.93
CA CYS A 125 -10.11 -10.09 -11.15
C CYS A 125 -11.34 -9.45 -10.49
N ALA A 126 -11.18 -8.27 -9.87
CA ALA A 126 -12.23 -7.67 -9.06
C ALA A 126 -13.56 -7.52 -9.81
N THR A 127 -13.48 -7.31 -11.13
CA THR A 127 -14.61 -7.18 -12.05
C THR A 127 -14.73 -8.35 -13.03
N ASP A 128 -13.84 -9.34 -12.96
CA ASP A 128 -13.80 -10.47 -13.89
C ASP A 128 -14.73 -11.60 -13.44
N LYS A 129 -15.94 -11.62 -13.98
CA LYS A 129 -16.96 -12.64 -13.69
C LYS A 129 -16.60 -14.03 -14.22
N ALA A 130 -15.62 -14.17 -15.12
CA ALA A 130 -15.15 -15.49 -15.56
C ALA A 130 -14.35 -16.21 -14.45
N ARG A 131 -13.98 -15.49 -13.38
CA ARG A 131 -13.24 -16.01 -12.22
C ARG A 131 -14.07 -15.87 -10.94
N PRO A 132 -15.11 -16.69 -10.73
CA PRO A 132 -16.01 -16.54 -9.58
C PRO A 132 -15.37 -16.87 -8.22
N THR A 133 -14.30 -17.66 -8.19
CA THR A 133 -13.58 -18.04 -6.96
C THR A 133 -12.41 -17.12 -6.62
N CYS A 134 -12.40 -15.91 -7.16
CA CYS A 134 -11.24 -15.04 -7.07
C CYS A 134 -10.95 -14.55 -5.64
N ASN A 135 -9.69 -14.38 -5.28
CA ASN A 135 -9.25 -13.77 -4.03
C ASN A 135 -9.22 -12.24 -4.17
N GLY A 136 -10.33 -11.66 -4.63
CA GLY A 136 -10.43 -10.25 -4.95
C GLY A 136 -10.53 -9.33 -3.71
N PRO A 137 -10.25 -8.02 -3.86
CA PRO A 137 -10.22 -7.08 -2.73
C PRO A 137 -11.55 -7.02 -1.98
N LEU A 138 -11.50 -6.99 -0.65
CA LEU A 138 -12.70 -6.93 0.17
C LEU A 138 -13.37 -5.55 0.06
N PRO A 139 -14.72 -5.49 -0.04
CA PRO A 139 -15.42 -4.28 -0.47
C PRO A 139 -15.62 -3.22 0.63
N GLY A 140 -15.32 -3.53 1.90
CA GLY A 140 -15.56 -2.59 3.00
C GLY A 140 -14.89 -3.00 4.32
N PRO A 141 -15.16 -2.29 5.42
CA PRO A 141 -14.52 -2.54 6.71
C PRO A 141 -14.89 -3.89 7.36
N GLY A 142 -15.94 -4.55 6.89
CA GLY A 142 -16.47 -5.76 7.52
C GLY A 142 -17.37 -5.44 8.73
N PRO A 143 -17.42 -6.31 9.75
CA PRO A 143 -16.49 -7.41 10.02
C PRO A 143 -16.67 -8.62 9.10
N TYR A 144 -15.58 -9.39 8.93
CA TYR A 144 -15.55 -10.64 8.17
C TYR A 144 -15.25 -11.82 9.09
N GLN A 145 -15.79 -13.00 8.80
CA GLN A 145 -15.39 -14.26 9.42
C GLN A 145 -14.94 -15.24 8.35
N VAL A 146 -13.94 -16.06 8.68
CA VAL A 146 -13.38 -17.04 7.75
C VAL A 146 -13.29 -18.43 8.34
N LYS A 147 -13.32 -19.43 7.47
CA LYS A 147 -12.96 -20.81 7.80
C LYS A 147 -12.29 -21.46 6.60
N PHE A 148 -11.48 -22.48 6.83
CA PHE A 148 -11.02 -23.37 5.77
C PHE A 148 -11.96 -24.56 5.62
N LEU A 149 -12.26 -24.92 4.38
CA LEU A 149 -13.09 -26.06 4.02
C LEU A 149 -12.30 -26.96 3.06
N ALA A 150 -12.13 -28.22 3.42
CA ALA A 150 -11.46 -29.21 2.59
C ALA A 150 -12.51 -30.02 1.83
N LEU A 151 -12.38 -30.04 0.50
CA LEU A 151 -13.31 -30.70 -0.43
C LEU A 151 -12.57 -31.77 -1.24
N ASN A 152 -13.18 -32.96 -1.32
CA ASN A 152 -12.80 -33.98 -2.30
C ASN A 152 -13.85 -33.93 -3.43
N GLY A 153 -13.46 -33.34 -4.57
CA GLY A 153 -14.43 -32.87 -5.57
C GLY A 153 -15.37 -31.83 -4.96
N SER A 154 -16.68 -32.07 -5.02
CA SER A 154 -17.70 -31.21 -4.38
C SER A 154 -18.07 -31.66 -2.97
N LYS A 155 -17.49 -32.74 -2.44
CA LYS A 155 -17.87 -33.31 -1.13
C LYS A 155 -17.01 -32.73 0.00
N PRO A 156 -17.60 -32.10 1.02
CA PRO A 156 -16.88 -31.71 2.23
C PRO A 156 -16.32 -32.91 2.97
N VAL A 157 -15.03 -32.88 3.31
CA VAL A 157 -14.36 -33.96 4.07
C VAL A 157 -13.79 -33.49 5.41
N ALA A 158 -13.45 -32.21 5.54
CA ALA A 158 -13.01 -31.60 6.80
C ALA A 158 -13.24 -30.08 6.78
N GLN A 159 -13.35 -29.46 7.95
CA GLN A 159 -13.47 -28.00 8.06
C GLN A 159 -12.79 -27.47 9.32
N THR A 160 -12.44 -26.19 9.34
CA THR A 160 -12.09 -25.51 10.59
C THR A 160 -13.31 -24.89 11.24
N ALA A 161 -13.20 -24.56 12.52
CA ALA A 161 -14.08 -23.58 13.15
C ALA A 161 -13.96 -22.22 12.43
N TRP A 162 -14.97 -21.37 12.62
CA TRP A 162 -14.94 -19.99 12.16
C TRP A 162 -13.94 -19.16 12.99
N SER A 163 -13.25 -18.24 12.33
CA SER A 163 -12.35 -17.29 12.98
C SER A 163 -13.12 -16.33 13.88
N LYS A 164 -12.39 -15.61 14.74
CA LYS A 164 -12.92 -14.37 15.33
C LYS A 164 -13.28 -13.37 14.22
N PRO A 165 -14.23 -12.44 14.45
CA PRO A 165 -14.52 -11.36 13.50
C PRO A 165 -13.27 -10.52 13.20
N ILE A 166 -13.05 -10.23 11.92
CA ILE A 166 -11.91 -9.46 11.40
C ILE A 166 -12.45 -8.16 10.81
N THR A 167 -12.05 -7.03 11.38
CA THR A 167 -12.42 -5.70 10.87
C THR A 167 -11.24 -5.08 10.13
N LEU A 168 -11.48 -4.62 8.91
CA LEU A 168 -10.48 -3.94 8.09
C LEU A 168 -10.27 -2.50 8.53
N ARG A 169 -9.17 -1.90 8.08
CA ARG A 169 -8.89 -0.48 8.34
C ARG A 169 -9.82 0.39 7.49
N THR A 170 -10.31 1.47 8.07
CA THR A 170 -11.04 2.49 7.30
C THR A 170 -10.06 3.58 6.87
N ALA A 171 -10.03 3.90 5.58
CA ALA A 171 -9.33 5.09 5.11
C ALA A 171 -10.03 6.33 5.66
N GLN A 172 -9.27 7.28 6.21
CA GLN A 172 -9.84 8.59 6.55
C GLN A 172 -10.19 9.34 5.26
N ALA A 173 -11.30 10.07 5.29
CA ALA A 173 -11.66 10.92 4.15
C ALA A 173 -10.55 11.97 3.95
N PRO A 174 -10.14 12.26 2.71
CA PRO A 174 -9.11 13.27 2.46
C PRO A 174 -9.41 14.62 3.12
N GLY A 175 -10.69 15.03 3.16
CA GLY A 175 -11.14 16.26 3.82
C GLY A 175 -11.16 16.24 5.35
N SER A 176 -11.05 15.06 5.98
CA SER A 176 -10.88 14.93 7.43
C SER A 176 -9.42 14.85 7.87
N ILE A 177 -8.48 14.74 6.92
CA ILE A 177 -7.06 14.85 7.22
C ILE A 177 -6.80 16.31 7.56
N SER A 178 -6.58 16.60 8.84
CA SER A 178 -6.18 17.94 9.26
C SER A 178 -4.84 18.28 8.62
N VAL A 179 -4.88 19.12 7.58
CA VAL A 179 -3.68 19.78 7.04
C VAL A 179 -3.01 20.67 8.12
N LEU A 180 -3.76 20.98 9.18
CA LEU A 180 -3.31 21.64 10.40
C LEU A 180 -2.39 20.79 11.29
N GLY A 181 -1.85 19.68 10.75
CA GLY A 181 -0.84 18.83 11.39
C GLY A 181 0.51 18.81 10.67
N SER A 182 0.69 19.52 9.56
CA SER A 182 2.03 19.77 9.00
C SER A 182 2.69 20.93 9.75
N GLY A 183 2.85 20.77 11.06
CA GLY A 183 3.86 21.55 11.76
C GLY A 183 5.17 21.32 11.02
N HIS A 184 5.77 22.38 10.49
CA HIS A 184 7.06 22.32 9.80
C HIS A 184 7.96 21.37 10.59
N SER A 185 8.32 20.23 9.98
CA SER A 185 9.20 19.25 10.61
C SER A 185 10.38 20.02 11.20
N ALA A 186 10.75 19.75 12.45
CA ALA A 186 11.89 20.41 13.08
C ALA A 186 13.13 20.41 12.17
N GLY A 187 13.27 19.39 11.30
CA GLY A 187 14.27 19.35 10.25
C GLY A 187 14.16 20.45 9.18
N MET A 188 12.96 20.82 8.75
CA MET A 188 12.74 21.92 7.81
C MET A 188 13.13 23.27 8.43
N ILE A 189 12.76 23.50 9.70
CA ILE A 189 13.15 24.72 10.44
C ILE A 189 14.66 24.77 10.65
N ALA A 190 15.27 23.65 11.04
CA ALA A 190 16.72 23.55 11.21
C ALA A 190 17.47 23.80 9.88
N LEU A 191 17.02 23.21 8.78
CA LEU A 191 17.63 23.39 7.47
C LEU A 191 17.52 24.83 6.96
N THR A 192 16.36 25.48 7.08
CA THR A 192 16.20 26.88 6.66
C THR A 192 17.01 27.82 7.53
N SER A 193 17.10 27.57 8.84
CA SER A 193 17.95 28.35 9.74
C SER A 193 19.43 28.21 9.40
N ILE A 194 19.93 26.98 9.20
CA ILE A 194 21.33 26.72 8.82
C ILE A 194 21.64 27.39 7.48
N LEU A 195 20.79 27.20 6.46
CA LEU A 195 21.02 27.75 5.14
C LEU A 195 21.00 29.28 5.15
N SER A 196 20.12 29.89 5.94
CA SER A 196 20.06 31.35 6.12
C SER A 196 21.33 31.90 6.78
N ILE A 197 21.83 31.24 7.83
CA ILE A 197 23.07 31.63 8.53
C ILE A 197 24.28 31.49 7.59
N LEU A 198 24.40 30.36 6.89
CA LEU A 198 25.51 30.12 5.95
C LEU A 198 25.49 31.13 4.81
N PHE A 199 24.31 31.47 4.29
CA PHE A 199 24.16 32.47 3.24
C PHE A 199 24.56 33.87 3.72
N ALA A 200 24.18 34.26 4.95
CA ALA A 200 24.60 35.53 5.54
C ALA A 200 26.12 35.61 5.74
N ILE A 201 26.75 34.52 6.22
CA ILE A 201 28.21 34.44 6.37
C ILE A 201 28.91 34.56 5.01
N LEU A 202 28.40 33.87 3.98
CA LEU A 202 28.95 33.93 2.62
C LEU A 202 28.85 35.36 2.06
N LEU A 203 27.70 36.02 2.21
CA LEU A 203 27.51 37.41 1.79
C LEU A 203 28.46 38.36 2.52
N ALA A 204 28.59 38.24 3.84
CA ALA A 204 29.50 39.06 4.63
C ALA A 204 30.96 38.88 4.17
N GLY A 205 31.37 37.63 3.89
CA GLY A 205 32.69 37.33 3.32
C GLY A 205 32.91 37.98 1.96
N LEU A 206 31.94 37.90 1.04
CA LEU A 206 32.03 38.55 -0.27
C LEU A 206 32.13 40.08 -0.15
N VAL A 207 31.35 40.69 0.75
CA VAL A 207 31.42 42.15 1.00
C VAL A 207 32.78 42.54 1.58
N ALA A 208 33.31 41.79 2.54
CA ALA A 208 34.64 42.03 3.10
C ALA A 208 35.74 41.92 2.03
N MET A 209 35.66 40.91 1.15
CA MET A 209 36.59 40.75 0.04
C MET A 209 36.49 41.88 -0.98
N LEU A 210 35.28 42.40 -1.25
CA LEU A 210 35.10 43.58 -2.11
C LEU A 210 35.74 44.81 -1.48
N ILE A 211 35.46 45.10 -0.20
CA ILE A 211 36.03 46.25 0.51
C ILE A 211 37.56 46.17 0.54
N TRP A 212 38.13 45.02 0.95
CA TRP A 212 39.58 44.84 0.94
C TRP A 212 40.19 44.86 -0.47
N GLY A 213 39.49 44.36 -1.49
CA GLY A 213 39.93 44.44 -2.88
C GLY A 213 39.94 45.87 -3.41
N LEU A 214 38.98 46.70 -3.01
CA LEU A 214 38.91 48.13 -3.32
C LEU A 214 40.00 48.94 -2.60
N ASP A 215 40.33 48.60 -1.35
CA ASP A 215 41.43 49.24 -0.62
C ASP A 215 42.81 48.82 -1.17
N ALA A 216 42.96 47.55 -1.57
CA ALA A 216 44.18 47.06 -2.22
C ALA A 216 44.41 47.69 -3.60
N SER A 217 43.34 48.06 -4.31
CA SER A 217 43.44 48.82 -5.57
C SER A 217 43.59 50.33 -5.39
N SER A 218 43.38 50.85 -4.18
CA SER A 218 43.71 52.24 -3.80
C SER A 218 45.12 52.40 -3.22
N GLY A 219 45.85 51.31 -3.00
CA GLY A 219 47.20 51.28 -2.44
C GLY A 219 48.37 51.42 -3.43
N SER A 220 48.13 51.82 -4.68
CA SER A 220 49.20 52.24 -5.61
C SER A 220 48.65 53.01 -6.81
N SER A 221 48.41 54.31 -6.63
CA SER A 221 48.61 55.26 -7.73
C SER A 221 49.10 56.59 -7.18
N THR A 222 50.43 56.74 -7.18
CA THR A 222 51.06 58.06 -7.25
C THR A 222 50.51 58.73 -8.50
N PHE A 223 49.55 59.63 -8.34
CA PHE A 223 48.99 60.41 -9.43
C PHE A 223 50.05 61.40 -9.91
N SER A 224 50.85 60.97 -10.89
CA SER A 224 51.64 61.88 -11.71
C SER A 224 50.68 62.79 -12.46
N LYS A 225 50.80 64.09 -12.18
CA LYS A 225 50.23 65.23 -12.91
C LYS A 225 50.04 64.91 -14.41
N PRO A 226 48.84 65.10 -15.00
CA PRO A 226 48.71 65.00 -16.44
C PRO A 226 49.54 66.13 -17.06
N GLU A 227 50.52 65.75 -17.86
CA GLU A 227 51.29 66.67 -18.69
C GLU A 227 50.30 67.37 -19.64
N ALA A 228 50.25 68.70 -19.56
CA ALA A 228 49.41 69.50 -20.42
C ALA A 228 49.86 69.31 -21.86
N VAL A 229 49.05 68.60 -22.65
CA VAL A 229 49.25 68.48 -24.10
C VAL A 229 49.24 69.89 -24.69
N THR A 230 50.40 70.36 -25.13
CA THR A 230 50.55 71.62 -25.86
C THR A 230 49.78 71.55 -27.16
N VAL A 231 48.70 72.32 -27.26
CA VAL A 231 47.94 72.50 -28.51
C VAL A 231 48.85 73.16 -29.54
N ARG A 232 49.23 72.43 -30.59
CA ARG A 232 50.02 72.93 -31.71
C ARG A 232 49.14 73.86 -32.55
N ARG A 233 49.37 75.17 -32.42
CA ARG A 233 48.66 76.24 -33.15
C ARG A 233 49.11 76.21 -34.62
N TYR A 234 48.22 75.80 -35.53
CA TYR A 234 48.48 75.89 -36.97
C TYR A 234 48.17 77.32 -37.44
N ASN A 235 49.17 78.00 -38.01
CA ASN A 235 49.01 79.27 -38.71
C ASN A 235 48.63 78.97 -40.17
N THR A 236 47.46 79.42 -40.61
CA THR A 236 47.06 79.40 -42.01
C THR A 236 47.84 80.46 -42.77
N HIS A 237 48.64 80.05 -43.77
CA HIS A 237 49.32 80.98 -44.66
C HIS A 237 48.29 81.61 -45.62
N HIS A 238 48.26 82.94 -45.66
CA HIS A 238 47.51 83.71 -46.65
C HIS A 238 48.09 83.45 -48.04
N VAL A 239 47.23 83.01 -48.96
CA VAL A 239 47.50 83.05 -50.40
C VAL A 239 46.85 84.33 -50.93
N TYR A 240 47.65 85.29 -51.39
CA TYR A 240 47.16 86.46 -52.11
C TYR A 240 47.54 86.36 -53.59
N ASP A 241 46.47 86.49 -54.39
CA ASP A 241 46.30 87.09 -55.71
C ASP A 241 47.26 86.80 -56.87
N GLN A 242 46.65 86.37 -57.98
CA GLN A 242 46.87 87.10 -59.24
C GLN A 242 45.61 87.11 -60.13
N PRO A 243 45.41 88.18 -60.93
CA PRO A 243 44.08 88.55 -61.40
C PRO A 243 43.82 88.30 -62.90
N ALA A 244 42.52 88.43 -63.20
CA ALA A 244 41.87 88.99 -64.39
C ALA A 244 41.82 88.19 -65.71
N ALA A 245 40.60 87.99 -66.19
CA ALA A 245 40.21 88.48 -67.51
C ALA A 245 38.75 88.96 -67.48
N ARG A 246 38.55 90.16 -68.04
CA ARG A 246 37.25 90.79 -68.31
C ARG A 246 36.57 90.11 -69.50
N LEU A 247 35.24 90.12 -69.49
CA LEU A 247 34.38 90.71 -70.54
C LEU A 247 33.01 91.01 -69.93
#